data_AF-A0A8D8L369-F1
#
_entry.id   AF-A0A8D8L369-F1
#
_cell.length_a   1.000
_cell.length_b   1.000
_cell.length_c   1.000
_cell.angle_alpha   90.00
_cell.angle_beta   90.00
_cell.angle_gamma   90.00
#
_symmetry.space_group_name_H-M   'P 1'
#
loop_
_entity.id
_entity.type
_entity.pdbx_description
1 polymer ?
#
loop_
_entity_poly.entity_id
_entity_poly.type
_entity_poly.pdbx_seq_one_letter_code
_entity_poly.pdbx_strand_id
1 'polypeptide(L)'
;MSVQLVDSSGKDDLKTQFITREGEYRLMTLSEYSRPNRVGYQNNQSNPQVRVSLVTLPSSQVTQQQAATVAGSSGSAAAASNGMERQENATSGSGGGSPGCSPPVGGDRICFNYGKELYVYAYRGVKKASDLSKPIDKKLYKGTNPSCHDFNATNATYEGAPLLVGFSTGQIQLVYPGRREQGKLYNEEVFPDFSRNRHHD
;
A
#
# COMPACT_ATOMS: atom_id res chain seq x y z
N MET A 1 24.08 -30.13 -2.33
CA MET A 1 22.90 -30.04 -1.44
C MET A 1 21.65 -30.16 -2.30
N SER A 2 20.80 -31.15 -2.04
CA SER A 2 19.64 -31.49 -2.87
C SER A 2 18.37 -30.81 -2.37
N VAL A 3 17.71 -30.04 -3.24
CA VAL A 3 16.33 -29.56 -3.02
C VAL A 3 15.42 -30.78 -3.13
N GLN A 4 14.73 -31.14 -2.03
CA GLN A 4 13.81 -32.28 -2.08
C GLN A 4 12.51 -31.84 -2.74
N LEU A 5 12.33 -32.29 -3.98
CA LEU A 5 11.12 -32.11 -4.74
C LEU A 5 10.09 -33.11 -4.22
N VAL A 6 9.07 -32.63 -3.50
CA VAL A 6 7.84 -33.41 -3.32
C VAL A 6 7.21 -33.56 -4.71
N ASP A 7 7.18 -34.79 -5.22
CA ASP A 7 6.70 -35.15 -6.56
C ASP A 7 5.30 -34.57 -6.80
N SER A 8 5.20 -33.72 -7.81
CA SER A 8 3.94 -33.22 -8.37
C SER A 8 3.92 -33.66 -9.82
N SER A 9 3.07 -34.62 -10.12
CA SER A 9 2.85 -35.21 -11.43
C SER A 9 2.18 -34.19 -12.37
N GLY A 10 2.97 -33.54 -13.23
CA GLY A 10 2.51 -32.66 -14.30
C GLY A 10 3.62 -31.71 -14.72
N LYS A 11 4.20 -31.89 -15.92
CA LYS A 11 5.38 -31.12 -16.40
C LYS A 11 5.12 -29.61 -16.59
N ASP A 12 3.87 -29.16 -16.47
CA ASP A 12 3.46 -27.77 -16.71
C ASP A 12 2.72 -27.13 -15.51
N ASP A 13 2.57 -27.84 -14.39
CA ASP A 13 1.89 -27.28 -13.21
C ASP A 13 2.85 -26.43 -12.37
N LEU A 14 2.49 -25.16 -12.18
CA LEU A 14 3.25 -24.24 -11.33
C LEU A 14 3.21 -24.72 -9.88
N LYS A 15 4.39 -24.96 -9.29
CA LYS A 15 4.51 -25.39 -7.90
C LYS A 15 4.09 -24.29 -6.94
N THR A 16 3.17 -24.60 -6.02
CA THR A 16 2.60 -23.64 -5.05
C THR A 16 3.19 -23.75 -3.66
N GLN A 17 4.10 -24.70 -3.41
CA GLN A 17 4.77 -24.86 -2.13
C GLN A 17 6.16 -25.50 -2.27
N PHE A 18 7.10 -25.13 -1.41
CA PHE A 18 8.43 -25.75 -1.34
C PHE A 18 8.97 -25.71 0.09
N ILE A 19 9.95 -26.56 0.39
CA ILE A 19 10.57 -26.66 1.72
C ILE A 19 12.03 -26.26 1.62
N THR A 20 12.50 -25.45 2.56
CA THR A 20 13.91 -25.16 2.79
C THR A 20 14.28 -25.51 4.24
N ARG A 21 15.54 -25.30 4.63
CA ARG A 21 15.99 -25.48 6.03
C ARG A 21 15.22 -24.62 7.04
N GLU A 22 14.66 -23.50 6.58
CA GLU A 22 13.94 -22.52 7.42
C GLU A 22 12.47 -22.93 7.62
N GLY A 23 11.97 -23.89 6.82
CA GLY A 23 10.61 -24.40 6.90
C GLY A 23 9.93 -24.53 5.54
N GLU A 24 8.61 -24.58 5.56
CA GLU A 24 7.75 -24.66 4.38
C GLU A 24 7.31 -23.27 3.92
N TYR A 25 7.50 -22.99 2.63
CA TYR A 25 7.01 -21.80 1.94
C TYR A 25 5.81 -22.19 1.10
N ARG A 26 4.68 -21.51 1.31
CA ARG A 26 3.42 -21.78 0.61
C ARG A 26 2.88 -20.52 -0.03
N LEU A 27 2.39 -20.65 -1.26
CA LEU A 27 1.67 -19.59 -1.96
C LEU A 27 0.30 -19.39 -1.31
N MET A 28 0.08 -18.18 -0.79
CA MET A 28 -1.19 -17.80 -0.16
C MET A 28 -2.13 -17.19 -1.20
N THR A 29 -2.98 -18.01 -1.82
CA THR A 29 -3.90 -17.60 -2.90
C THR A 29 -4.90 -16.51 -2.48
N LEU A 30 -5.25 -16.46 -1.19
CA LEU A 30 -6.13 -15.42 -0.63
C LEU A 30 -5.45 -14.05 -0.46
N SER A 31 -4.13 -13.98 -0.58
CA SER A 31 -3.30 -12.77 -0.43
C SER A 31 -2.83 -12.23 -1.78
N GLU A 32 -3.39 -12.70 -2.89
CA GLU A 32 -3.04 -12.29 -4.24
C GLU A 32 -3.59 -10.89 -4.59
N TYR A 33 -2.76 -10.08 -5.23
CA TYR A 33 -3.13 -8.77 -5.77
C TYR A 33 -3.13 -8.82 -7.30
N SER A 34 -4.23 -8.37 -7.90
CA SER A 34 -4.41 -8.37 -9.35
C SER A 34 -5.32 -7.21 -9.79
N ARG A 35 -5.44 -7.02 -11.11
CA ARG A 35 -6.53 -6.21 -11.68
C ARG A 35 -7.89 -6.77 -11.18
N PRO A 36 -8.89 -5.91 -10.86
CA PRO A 36 -10.18 -6.36 -10.31
C PRO A 36 -10.92 -7.38 -11.19
N ASN A 37 -10.88 -7.21 -12.51
CA ASN A 37 -11.56 -8.10 -13.45
C ASN A 37 -10.77 -9.37 -13.80
N ARG A 38 -9.61 -9.63 -13.15
CA ARG A 38 -8.75 -10.82 -13.34
C ARG A 38 -8.53 -11.25 -14.80
N VAL A 39 -8.60 -10.31 -15.74
CA VAL A 39 -8.33 -10.60 -17.15
C VAL A 39 -6.85 -10.91 -17.27
N GLY A 40 -6.50 -12.01 -17.94
CA GLY A 40 -5.12 -12.43 -18.15
C GLY A 40 -4.31 -11.34 -18.84
N TYR A 41 -3.06 -11.13 -18.37
CA TYR A 41 -2.15 -10.19 -19.01
C TYR A 41 -1.65 -10.79 -20.32
N GLN A 42 -2.16 -10.31 -21.45
CA GLN A 42 -1.57 -10.63 -22.75
C GLN A 42 -0.28 -9.82 -22.90
N ASN A 43 0.83 -10.53 -22.76
CA ASN A 43 2.16 -9.98 -22.96
C ASN A 43 2.41 -9.82 -24.47
N ASN A 44 1.89 -8.73 -25.04
CA ASN A 44 2.33 -8.27 -26.35
C ASN A 44 3.67 -7.54 -26.18
N GLN A 45 4.60 -7.76 -27.11
CA GLN A 45 6.00 -7.30 -27.06
C GLN A 45 6.16 -5.77 -26.87
N SER A 46 5.07 -5.01 -27.04
CA SER A 46 4.98 -3.56 -26.83
C SER A 46 4.64 -3.12 -25.40
N ASN A 47 4.18 -4.01 -24.53
CA ASN A 47 3.77 -3.62 -23.17
C ASN A 47 4.95 -3.77 -22.19
N PRO A 48 5.19 -2.76 -21.33
CA PRO A 48 6.24 -2.84 -20.33
C PRO A 48 5.92 -3.91 -19.27
N GLN A 49 6.99 -4.47 -18.69
CA GLN A 49 6.90 -5.46 -17.63
C GLN A 49 6.07 -4.96 -16.45
N VAL A 50 5.34 -5.88 -15.80
CA VAL A 50 4.70 -5.61 -14.51
C VAL A 50 5.78 -5.44 -13.46
N ARG A 51 5.72 -4.33 -12.74
CA ARG A 51 6.57 -3.93 -11.62
C ARG A 51 5.71 -3.76 -10.38
N VAL A 52 6.34 -3.96 -9.22
CA VAL A 52 5.70 -3.84 -7.91
C VAL A 52 6.59 -2.99 -7.03
N SER A 53 5.98 -2.05 -6.30
CA SER A 53 6.66 -1.23 -5.30
C SER A 53 5.86 -1.26 -4.01
N LEU A 54 6.56 -1.34 -2.89
CA LEU A 54 6.00 -1.45 -1.55
C LEU A 54 6.47 -0.26 -0.72
N VAL A 55 5.62 0.24 0.17
CA VAL A 55 6.03 1.22 1.19
C VAL A 55 5.29 0.98 2.48
N THR A 56 5.99 1.11 3.60
CA THR A 56 5.40 1.09 4.94
C THR A 56 5.16 2.53 5.37
N LEU A 57 3.90 2.89 5.61
CA LEU A 57 3.56 4.22 6.12
C LEU A 57 3.67 4.24 7.65
N PRO A 58 4.15 5.34 8.25
CA PRO A 58 4.17 5.49 9.70
C PRO A 58 2.75 5.43 10.27
N SER A 59 2.59 4.88 11.47
CA SER A 59 1.33 4.92 12.18
C SER A 59 1.05 6.36 12.67
N SER A 60 -0.22 6.79 12.58
CA SER A 60 -0.65 7.96 13.33
C SER A 60 -0.60 7.61 14.81
N GLN A 61 0.45 8.05 15.51
CA GLN A 61 0.38 8.11 16.97
C GLN A 61 -0.67 9.17 17.30
N VAL A 62 -1.90 8.74 17.60
CA VAL A 62 -2.76 9.54 18.46
C VAL A 62 -2.09 9.47 19.83
N THR A 63 -1.19 10.41 20.11
CA THR A 63 -0.71 10.64 21.46
C THR A 63 -1.94 11.06 22.26
N GLN A 64 -2.55 10.13 23.00
CA GLN A 64 -3.33 10.50 24.16
C GLN A 64 -2.35 11.19 25.10
N GLN A 65 -2.32 12.51 25.01
CA GLN A 65 -1.55 13.39 25.85
C GLN A 65 -2.21 13.35 27.23
N GLN A 66 -1.90 12.31 28.01
CA GLN A 66 -2.22 12.29 29.43
C GLN A 66 -1.24 13.26 30.09
N ALA A 67 -1.72 14.47 30.36
CA ALA A 67 -0.96 15.51 31.04
C ALA A 67 -0.58 15.03 32.45
N ALA A 68 0.62 14.51 32.62
CA ALA A 68 1.23 14.33 33.93
C ALA A 68 1.77 15.70 34.40
N THR A 69 0.90 16.48 35.04
CA THR A 69 1.30 17.66 35.81
C THR A 69 2.07 17.22 37.04
N VAL A 70 3.35 17.57 37.08
CA VAL A 70 4.21 17.54 38.27
C VAL A 70 3.79 18.70 39.18
N ALA A 71 3.26 18.43 40.36
CA ALA A 71 3.00 19.44 41.38
C ALA A 71 3.33 18.91 42.78
N GLY A 72 4.20 19.65 43.46
CA GLY A 72 4.74 19.35 44.78
C GLY A 72 3.77 19.58 45.95
N SER A 73 4.26 19.16 47.10
CA SER A 73 3.77 19.24 48.47
C SER A 73 2.96 20.47 48.89
N SER A 74 1.86 20.26 49.63
CA SER A 74 1.71 20.61 51.07
C SER A 74 0.23 20.68 51.51
N GLY A 75 -0.08 20.26 52.75
CA GLY A 75 -1.18 20.84 53.55
C GLY A 75 -2.51 20.06 53.72
N SER A 76 -2.52 19.17 54.72
CA SER A 76 -3.49 19.06 55.84
C SER A 76 -5.03 19.11 55.67
N ALA A 77 -5.65 18.11 56.32
CA ALA A 77 -6.82 18.19 57.23
C ALA A 77 -8.16 17.53 56.81
N ALA A 78 -8.43 16.42 57.51
CA ALA A 78 -9.63 16.15 58.32
C ALA A 78 -10.94 15.61 57.69
N ALA A 79 -11.50 14.67 58.46
CA ALA A 79 -12.92 14.37 58.72
C ALA A 79 -13.67 13.33 57.86
N ALA A 80 -13.68 12.10 58.40
CA ALA A 80 -14.84 11.35 58.90
C ALA A 80 -16.10 11.10 58.02
N SER A 81 -16.39 9.78 57.96
CA SER A 81 -17.67 9.08 58.25
C SER A 81 -18.73 8.80 57.17
N ASN A 82 -19.06 7.49 57.15
CA ASN A 82 -20.35 6.81 56.95
C ASN A 82 -21.11 6.93 55.61
N GLY A 83 -21.64 5.77 55.17
CA GLY A 83 -22.92 5.72 54.46
C GLY A 83 -23.01 4.67 53.36
N MET A 84 -24.02 3.83 53.45
CA MET A 84 -24.34 2.67 52.62
C MET A 84 -25.33 3.04 51.48
N GLU A 85 -25.44 2.15 50.48
CA GLU A 85 -26.63 1.82 49.67
C GLU A 85 -26.79 2.29 48.19
N ARG A 86 -26.94 1.25 47.34
CA ARG A 86 -27.91 1.01 46.22
C ARG A 86 -27.72 1.62 44.81
N GLN A 87 -27.60 0.69 43.84
CA GLN A 87 -28.42 0.47 42.61
C GLN A 87 -28.90 1.73 41.86
N GLU A 88 -28.58 1.95 40.57
CA GLU A 88 -29.37 1.44 39.43
C GLU A 88 -28.68 1.63 38.06
N ASN A 89 -28.86 0.59 37.24
CA ASN A 89 -29.03 0.51 35.78
C ASN A 89 -29.01 1.81 34.93
N ALA A 90 -28.08 1.92 33.98
CA ALA A 90 -28.30 2.63 32.71
C ALA A 90 -27.36 2.12 31.61
N THR A 91 -27.92 1.26 30.76
CA THR A 91 -27.40 0.85 29.45
C THR A 91 -27.13 2.08 28.59
N SER A 92 -25.85 2.43 28.39
CA SER A 92 -25.44 3.43 27.40
C SER A 92 -25.17 2.72 26.07
N GLY A 93 -26.24 2.54 25.30
CA GLY A 93 -26.13 2.45 23.86
C GLY A 93 -25.49 3.75 23.35
N SER A 94 -24.43 3.63 22.56
CA SER A 94 -23.83 4.79 21.91
C SER A 94 -23.32 4.42 20.53
N GLY A 95 -24.10 4.85 19.54
CA GLY A 95 -23.56 5.42 18.32
C GLY A 95 -23.07 4.43 17.29
N GLY A 96 -24.02 3.87 16.53
CA GLY A 96 -23.74 3.44 15.16
C GLY A 96 -23.30 4.64 14.34
N GLY A 97 -21.99 4.79 14.17
CA GLY A 97 -21.38 5.67 13.18
C GLY A 97 -21.38 4.99 11.82
N SER A 98 -22.07 5.59 10.85
CA SER A 98 -22.03 5.20 9.44
C SER A 98 -20.59 5.04 8.91
N PRO A 99 -20.31 4.08 8.00
CA PRO A 99 -18.98 3.83 7.49
C PRO A 99 -18.65 4.85 6.39
N GLY A 100 -18.26 6.05 6.82
CA GLY A 100 -17.60 7.02 5.95
C GLY A 100 -16.20 6.53 5.61
N CYS A 101 -15.93 6.35 4.33
CA CYS A 101 -14.67 5.93 3.74
C CYS A 101 -13.49 6.81 4.19
N SER A 102 -12.87 6.52 5.33
CA SER A 102 -11.53 7.00 5.66
C SER A 102 -10.52 5.99 5.12
N PRO A 103 -9.51 6.42 4.32
CA PRO A 103 -8.45 5.52 3.92
C PRO A 103 -7.78 4.96 5.19
N PRO A 104 -7.41 3.66 5.22
CA PRO A 104 -6.76 3.06 6.38
C PRO A 104 -5.53 3.88 6.74
N VAL A 105 -5.51 4.43 7.96
CA VAL A 105 -4.46 5.35 8.40
C VAL A 105 -3.19 4.53 8.72
N GLY A 106 -2.08 4.87 8.07
CA GLY A 106 -0.81 4.16 8.17
C GLY A 106 -0.82 2.77 7.50
N GLY A 107 0.23 1.99 7.78
CA GLY A 107 0.38 0.60 7.32
C GLY A 107 0.96 0.48 5.91
N ASP A 108 1.07 -0.76 5.43
CA ASP A 108 1.76 -1.04 4.17
C ASP A 108 0.89 -0.70 2.94
N ARG A 109 1.56 -0.30 1.86
CA ARG A 109 0.98 -0.02 0.55
C ARG A 109 1.68 -0.84 -0.50
N ILE A 110 0.92 -1.30 -1.48
CA ILE A 110 1.43 -1.96 -2.68
C ILE A 110 0.99 -1.18 -3.90
N CYS A 111 1.93 -0.93 -4.81
CA CYS A 111 1.67 -0.36 -6.12
C CYS A 111 2.14 -1.30 -7.22
N PHE A 112 1.31 -1.50 -8.25
CA PHE A 112 1.70 -2.26 -9.43
C PHE A 112 1.11 -1.66 -10.70
N ASN A 113 1.84 -1.79 -11.82
CA ASN A 113 1.37 -1.42 -13.15
C ASN A 113 0.81 -2.63 -13.90
N TYR A 114 -0.18 -2.38 -14.75
CA TYR A 114 -0.75 -3.36 -15.66
C TYR A 114 -1.10 -2.66 -16.98
N GLY A 115 -0.21 -2.77 -17.96
CA GLY A 115 -0.36 -2.08 -19.25
C GLY A 115 -0.38 -0.56 -19.04
N LYS A 116 -1.54 0.06 -19.32
CA LYS A 116 -1.78 1.51 -19.14
C LYS A 116 -2.30 1.90 -17.76
N GLU A 117 -2.60 0.93 -16.92
CA GLU A 117 -3.15 1.18 -15.60
C GLU A 117 -2.08 1.09 -14.51
N LEU A 118 -2.30 1.87 -13.46
CA LEU A 118 -1.52 1.83 -12.23
C LEU A 118 -2.48 1.70 -11.05
N TYR A 119 -2.20 0.76 -10.17
CA TYR A 119 -3.01 0.44 -9.01
C TYR A 119 -2.23 0.68 -7.73
N VAL A 120 -2.91 1.22 -6.71
CA VAL A 120 -2.39 1.31 -5.35
C VAL A 120 -3.42 0.73 -4.39
N TYR A 121 -3.00 -0.22 -3.56
CA TYR A 121 -3.84 -0.86 -2.54
C TYR A 121 -3.16 -0.84 -1.17
N ALA A 122 -3.95 -1.06 -0.12
CA ALA A 122 -3.40 -1.42 1.19
C ALA A 122 -2.83 -2.84 1.12
N TYR A 123 -1.56 -3.00 1.50
CA TYR A 123 -0.91 -4.30 1.55
C TYR A 123 -1.18 -4.97 2.89
N ARG A 124 -1.65 -6.23 2.88
CA ARG A 124 -2.05 -6.96 4.10
C ARG A 124 -1.16 -8.17 4.43
N GLY A 125 -0.03 -8.30 3.74
CA GLY A 125 0.89 -9.43 3.91
C GLY A 125 0.21 -10.77 3.64
N VAL A 126 0.39 -11.72 4.55
CA VAL A 126 -0.20 -13.07 4.49
C VAL A 126 -1.69 -13.15 4.85
N LYS A 127 -2.30 -12.02 5.25
CA LYS A 127 -3.74 -11.96 5.51
C LYS A 127 -4.48 -11.90 4.17
N LYS A 128 -5.80 -12.17 4.20
CA LYS A 128 -6.67 -11.97 3.02
C LYS A 128 -6.43 -10.58 2.44
N ALA A 129 -6.17 -10.52 1.13
CA ALA A 129 -5.92 -9.29 0.39
C ALA A 129 -7.02 -8.25 0.65
N SER A 130 -6.68 -6.97 0.45
CA SER A 130 -7.68 -5.91 0.44
C SER A 130 -8.73 -6.16 -0.65
N ASP A 131 -9.91 -5.56 -0.49
CA ASP A 131 -10.94 -5.59 -1.52
C ASP A 131 -10.41 -4.98 -2.83
N LEU A 132 -10.15 -5.83 -3.84
CA LEU A 132 -9.58 -5.43 -5.11
C LEU A 132 -10.52 -4.48 -5.87
N SER A 133 -11.82 -4.48 -5.59
CA SER A 133 -12.76 -3.52 -6.22
C SER A 133 -12.58 -2.08 -5.73
N LYS A 134 -11.85 -1.87 -4.62
CA LYS A 134 -11.68 -0.57 -3.96
C LYS A 134 -10.19 -0.23 -3.78
N PRO A 135 -9.48 0.06 -4.89
CA PRO A 135 -8.12 0.58 -4.80
C PRO A 135 -8.11 1.92 -4.04
N ILE A 136 -6.99 2.20 -3.37
CA ILE A 136 -6.71 3.52 -2.79
C ILE A 136 -6.57 4.54 -3.91
N ASP A 137 -5.88 4.16 -4.98
CA ASP A 137 -5.79 4.94 -6.20
C ASP A 137 -5.74 4.02 -7.43
N LYS A 138 -6.40 4.46 -8.49
CA LYS A 138 -6.39 3.81 -9.80
C LYS A 138 -6.21 4.88 -10.87
N LYS A 139 -5.09 4.82 -11.58
CA LYS A 139 -4.80 5.72 -12.70
C LYS A 139 -4.80 4.97 -14.02
N LEU A 140 -5.33 5.61 -15.05
CA LEU A 140 -5.27 5.16 -16.44
C LEU A 140 -4.50 6.20 -17.25
N TYR A 141 -3.37 5.79 -17.81
CA TYR A 141 -2.53 6.63 -18.64
C TYR A 141 -2.91 6.51 -20.12
N LYS A 142 -3.21 7.65 -20.74
CA LYS A 142 -3.47 7.74 -22.18
C LYS A 142 -2.15 8.07 -22.89
N GLY A 143 -1.92 7.43 -24.03
CA GLY A 143 -0.75 7.74 -24.89
C GLY A 143 0.60 7.20 -24.42
N THR A 144 0.76 6.78 -23.16
CA THR A 144 2.02 6.20 -22.66
C THR A 144 1.77 5.08 -21.65
N ASN A 145 2.79 4.25 -21.39
CA ASN A 145 2.71 3.11 -20.47
C ASN A 145 3.69 3.30 -19.30
N PRO A 146 3.25 3.10 -18.04
CA PRO A 146 4.15 3.01 -16.89
C PRO A 146 5.13 1.86 -17.06
N SER A 147 6.42 2.13 -16.85
CA SER A 147 7.53 1.19 -17.02
C SER A 147 8.24 0.83 -15.71
N CYS A 148 8.26 1.76 -14.77
CA CYS A 148 8.76 1.60 -13.41
C CYS A 148 8.11 2.63 -12.49
N HIS A 149 8.18 2.38 -11.19
CA HIS A 149 7.66 3.29 -10.19
C HIS A 149 8.32 3.02 -8.85
N ASP A 150 8.43 4.04 -8.01
CA ASP A 150 8.99 3.90 -6.67
C ASP A 150 8.37 4.90 -5.70
N PHE A 151 8.16 4.44 -4.47
CA PHE A 151 7.63 5.29 -3.41
C PHE A 151 8.76 6.08 -2.76
N ASN A 152 8.52 7.37 -2.56
CA ASN A 152 9.36 8.15 -1.68
C ASN A 152 9.00 7.82 -0.22
N ALA A 153 9.70 6.85 0.35
CA ALA A 153 9.55 6.45 1.75
C ALA A 153 10.01 7.53 2.74
N THR A 154 10.97 8.39 2.38
CA THR A 154 11.48 9.45 3.28
C THR A 154 10.44 10.54 3.55
N ASN A 155 9.56 10.78 2.59
CA ASN A 155 8.45 11.74 2.69
C ASN A 155 7.10 11.03 2.91
N ALA A 156 7.12 9.77 3.36
CA ALA A 156 5.91 9.04 3.69
C ALA A 156 5.24 9.65 4.93
N THR A 157 3.94 9.89 4.81
CA THR A 157 3.08 10.30 5.93
C THR A 157 2.13 9.17 6.27
N TYR A 158 1.43 9.28 7.39
CA TYR A 158 0.41 8.30 7.78
C TYR A 158 -0.76 8.22 6.77
N GLU A 159 -0.98 9.25 5.97
CA GLU A 159 -2.05 9.28 4.96
C GLU A 159 -1.62 8.58 3.66
N GLY A 160 -0.35 8.77 3.27
CA GLY A 160 0.22 8.25 2.03
C GLY A 160 1.66 8.65 1.83
N ALA A 161 2.29 8.06 0.83
CA ALA A 161 3.64 8.39 0.37
C ALA A 161 3.60 8.91 -1.07
N PRO A 162 4.43 9.92 -1.42
CA PRO A 162 4.60 10.31 -2.81
C PRO A 162 5.15 9.14 -3.64
N LEU A 163 4.71 9.03 -4.89
CA LEU A 163 5.09 7.95 -5.80
C LEU A 163 5.63 8.57 -7.10
N LEU A 164 6.82 8.18 -7.51
CA LEU A 164 7.34 8.48 -8.84
C LEU A 164 6.93 7.38 -9.82
N VAL A 165 6.50 7.76 -11.01
CA VAL A 165 6.10 6.85 -12.10
C VAL A 165 6.88 7.23 -13.34
N GLY A 166 7.73 6.31 -13.81
CA GLY A 166 8.49 6.46 -15.05
C GLY A 166 7.76 5.83 -16.22
N PHE A 167 7.74 6.51 -17.37
CA PHE A 167 7.02 6.07 -18.56
C PHE A 167 7.96 5.55 -19.65
N SER A 168 7.43 4.70 -20.54
CA SER A 168 8.18 4.15 -21.68
C SER A 168 8.76 5.20 -22.63
N THR A 169 8.19 6.40 -22.62
CA THR A 169 8.58 7.55 -23.44
C THR A 169 9.58 8.49 -22.73
N GLY A 170 10.05 8.13 -21.53
CA GLY A 170 11.08 8.87 -20.80
C GLY A 170 10.56 9.97 -19.86
N GLN A 171 9.26 10.28 -19.88
CA GLN A 171 8.64 11.17 -18.89
C GLN A 171 8.66 10.52 -17.51
N ILE A 172 8.62 11.36 -16.47
CA ILE A 172 8.47 10.95 -15.09
C ILE A 172 7.36 11.78 -14.44
N GLN A 173 6.42 11.15 -13.76
CA GLN A 173 5.38 11.85 -13.02
C GLN A 173 5.47 11.55 -11.52
N LEU A 174 5.44 12.61 -10.71
CA LEU A 174 5.19 12.54 -9.28
C LEU A 174 3.68 12.51 -9.04
N VAL A 175 3.19 11.49 -8.34
CA VAL A 175 1.78 11.36 -7.96
C VAL A 175 1.64 11.16 -6.46
N TYR A 176 0.48 11.55 -5.91
CA TYR A 176 0.14 11.35 -4.50
C TYR A 176 -1.08 10.43 -4.41
N PRO A 177 -0.89 9.10 -4.29
CA PRO A 177 -1.99 8.15 -4.22
C PRO A 177 -2.97 8.48 -3.09
N GLY A 178 -4.26 8.44 -3.37
CA GLY A 178 -5.33 8.76 -2.42
C GLY A 178 -5.64 10.26 -2.26
N ARG A 179 -4.79 11.15 -2.81
CA ARG A 179 -5.05 12.60 -2.86
C ARG A 179 -5.58 13.00 -4.23
N ARG A 180 -6.41 14.06 -4.28
CA ARG A 180 -6.95 14.63 -5.53
C ARG A 180 -6.02 15.65 -6.20
N GLU A 181 -4.83 15.86 -5.64
CA GLU A 181 -3.87 16.84 -6.15
C GLU A 181 -3.31 16.42 -7.51
N GLN A 182 -3.15 17.40 -8.42
CA GLN A 182 -2.48 17.15 -9.69
C GLN A 182 -1.00 16.88 -9.45
N GLY A 183 -0.54 15.72 -9.92
CA GLY A 183 0.87 15.36 -9.87
C GLY A 183 1.73 16.27 -10.74
N LYS A 184 3.02 16.33 -10.45
CA LYS A 184 3.99 17.07 -11.27
C LYS A 184 4.60 16.14 -12.32
N LEU A 185 4.64 16.59 -13.57
CA LEU A 185 5.29 15.89 -14.66
C LEU A 185 6.68 16.50 -14.92
N TYR A 186 7.63 15.66 -15.28
CA TYR A 186 9.02 16.00 -15.53
C TYR A 186 9.43 15.41 -16.87
N ASN A 187 10.39 16.08 -17.53
CA ASN A 187 10.90 15.70 -18.84
C ASN A 187 9.77 15.63 -19.89
N GLU A 188 8.90 16.66 -19.91
CA GLU A 188 7.77 16.74 -20.83
C GLU A 188 8.25 16.87 -22.29
N GLU A 189 9.33 17.63 -22.46
CA GLU A 189 10.04 17.81 -23.72
C GLU A 189 10.85 16.57 -24.08
N VAL A 190 10.24 15.68 -24.86
CA VAL A 190 11.01 14.74 -25.69
C VAL A 190 11.76 15.60 -26.70
N PHE A 191 13.04 15.89 -26.49
CA PHE A 191 13.89 16.26 -27.61
C PHE A 191 14.01 15.01 -28.49
N PRO A 192 13.46 15.00 -29.71
CA PRO A 192 13.82 13.95 -30.64
C PRO A 192 15.24 14.25 -31.10
N ASP A 193 16.28 13.66 -30.50
CA ASP A 193 17.48 13.36 -31.30
C ASP A 193 18.49 12.44 -30.64
N PHE A 194 18.96 11.46 -31.43
CA PHE A 194 20.34 10.95 -31.52
C PHE A 194 20.47 9.76 -32.50
N SER A 195 19.36 9.25 -33.08
CA SER A 195 19.42 8.15 -34.06
C SER A 195 19.54 8.61 -35.53
N ARG A 196 19.57 9.91 -35.82
CA ARG A 196 19.56 10.44 -37.20
C ARG A 196 20.85 11.14 -37.68
N ASN A 197 21.97 10.99 -36.96
CA ASN A 197 23.27 11.54 -37.41
C ASN A 197 24.47 10.60 -37.15
N ARG A 198 24.35 9.32 -37.58
CA ARG A 198 25.52 8.43 -37.74
C ARG A 198 25.77 7.99 -39.19
N HIS A 199 25.39 8.84 -40.14
CA HIS A 199 25.82 8.70 -41.53
C HIS A 199 26.29 10.06 -42.08
N HIS A 200 27.56 10.37 -41.79
CA HIS A 200 28.55 11.10 -42.59
C HIS A 200 29.56 11.75 -41.65
N ASP A 201 30.65 11.04 -41.37
CA ASP A 201 31.97 11.28 -41.98
C ASP A 201 32.87 10.07 -41.69
#